data_AF-X1I1I7-F1
#
_entry.id   AF-X1I1I7-F1
#
_cell.length_a   1.000
_cell.length_b   1.000
_cell.length_c   1.000
_cell.angle_alpha   90.00
_cell.angle_beta   90.00
_cell.angle_gamma   90.00
#
_symmetry.space_group_name_H-M   'P 1'
#
loop_
_entity.id
_entity.type
_entity.pdbx_description
1 polymer ?
#
loop_
_entity_poly.entity_id
_entity_poly.type
_entity_poly.pdbx_seq_one_letter_code
_entity_poly.pdbx_strand_id
1 'polypeptide(L)' 'LKTDHDFLLKGGVFTKDLIDAWIKYKLEKEVNPLQARPHPYEFELYSDI' A
#
# COMPACT_ATOMS: atom_id res chain seq x y z
N LEU A 1 8.52 4.85 -3.25
CA LEU A 1 8.92 3.67 -2.45
C LEU A 1 9.20 2.43 -3.29
N LYS A 2 8.29 1.91 -4.12
CA LYS A 2 8.60 0.74 -4.98
C LYS A 2 9.60 1.06 -6.09
N THR A 3 9.42 2.20 -6.76
CA THR A 3 10.19 2.58 -7.96
C THR A 3 11.33 3.55 -7.67
N ASP A 4 11.35 4.14 -6.48
CA ASP A 4 12.40 5.06 -6.03
C ASP A 4 12.54 4.93 -4.50
N HIS A 5 13.64 4.31 -4.07
CA HIS A 5 14.04 4.12 -2.68
C HIS A 5 15.56 4.17 -2.46
N ASP A 6 16.35 4.55 -3.47
CA ASP A 6 17.82 4.53 -3.39
C ASP A 6 18.34 5.51 -2.32
N PHE A 7 17.62 6.60 -2.08
CA PHE A 7 17.95 7.56 -1.03
C PHE A 7 17.80 6.98 0.39
N LEU A 8 16.93 5.98 0.59
CA LEU A 8 16.72 5.32 1.88
C LEU A 8 17.81 4.28 2.17
N LEU A 9 18.40 3.71 1.12
CA LEU A 9 19.48 2.72 1.22
C LEU A 9 20.84 3.37 1.52
N LYS A 10 21.01 4.68 1.23
CA LYS A 10 22.26 5.39 1.47
C LYS A 10 22.62 5.39 2.97
N GLY A 11 23.84 4.95 3.27
CA GLY A 11 24.35 4.89 4.65
C GLY A 11 23.81 3.73 5.48
N GLY A 12 23.08 2.78 4.88
CA GLY A 12 22.58 1.59 5.59
C GLY A 12 21.49 1.86 6.62
N VAL A 13 20.86 3.03 6.56
CA VAL A 13 19.78 3.42 7.48
C VAL A 13 18.55 2.54 7.30
N PHE A 14 18.25 2.17 6.05
CA PHE A 14 17.25 1.16 5.72
C PHE A 14 17.89 0.06 4.88
N THR A 15 17.58 -1.19 5.22
CA THR A 15 17.94 -2.33 4.39
C THR A 15 16.86 -2.55 3.33
N LYS A 16 17.26 -3.09 2.18
CA LYS A 16 16.32 -3.44 1.12
C LYS A 16 15.25 -4.43 1.61
N ASP A 17 15.64 -5.41 2.43
CA ASP A 17 14.72 -6.41 2.99
C ASP A 17 13.65 -5.78 3.90
N LEU A 18 14.01 -4.74 4.67
CA LEU A 18 13.05 -4.02 5.51
C LEU A 18 12.03 -3.25 4.65
N ILE A 19 12.49 -2.60 3.58
CA ILE A 19 11.62 -1.86 2.65
C ILE A 19 10.66 -2.83 1.95
N ASP A 20 11.17 -3.96 1.46
CA ASP A 20 10.36 -4.98 0.80
C ASP A 20 9.32 -5.60 1.75
N ALA A 21 9.72 -5.92 2.98
CA ALA A 21 8.82 -6.42 4.02
C ALA A 21 7.73 -5.40 4.39
N TRP A 22 8.10 -4.12 4.51
CA TRP A 22 7.15 -3.04 4.81
C TRP A 22 6.12 -2.86 3.69
N ILE A 23 6.58 -2.86 2.44
CA ILE A 23 5.70 -2.75 1.27
C ILE A 23 4.73 -3.94 1.24
N LYS A 24 5.22 -5.16 1.47
CA LYS A 24 4.38 -6.36 1.55
C LYS A 24 3.33 -6.24 2.65
N TYR A 25 3.75 -5.88 3.86
CA TYR A 25 2.86 -5.73 5.00
C TYR A 25 1.73 -4.74 4.71
N LYS A 26 2.08 -3.55 4.19
CA LYS A 26 1.10 -2.51 3.87
C LYS A 26 0.10 -2.94 2.81
N LEU A 27 0.56 -3.62 1.77
CA LEU A 27 -0.34 -4.14 0.73
C LEU A 27 -1.27 -5.22 1.28
N GLU A 28 -0.73 -6.20 2.00
CA GLU A 28 -1.51 -7.37 2.44
C GLU A 28 -2.45 -7.08 3.60
N LYS A 29 -2.04 -6.22 4.54
CA LYS A 29 -2.80 -5.99 5.78
C LYS A 29 -3.67 -4.75 5.77
N GLU A 30 -3.38 -3.79 4.89
CA GLU A 30 -4.10 -2.51 4.88
C GLU A 30 -4.78 -2.24 3.55
N VAL A 31 -4.02 -2.20 2.44
CA VAL A 31 -4.54 -1.77 1.13
C VAL A 31 -5.49 -2.80 0.53
N ASN A 32 -5.07 -4.07 0.40
CA ASN A 32 -5.88 -5.09 -0.25
C ASN A 32 -7.21 -5.35 0.50
N PRO A 33 -7.24 -5.45 1.85
CA PRO A 33 -8.50 -5.61 2.57
C PRO A 33 -9.44 -4.40 2.43
N LEU A 34 -8.90 -3.19 2.35
CA LEU A 34 -9.70 -1.98 2.13
C LEU A 34 -10.28 -1.95 0.71
N GLN A 35 -9.45 -2.24 -0.29
CA GLN A 35 -9.87 -2.28 -1.70
C GLN A 35 -10.94 -3.34 -1.98
N ALA A 36 -10.94 -4.44 -1.21
CA ALA A 36 -11.96 -5.49 -1.33
C ALA A 36 -13.32 -5.10 -0.73
N ARG A 37 -13.42 -3.95 -0.05
CA ARG A 37 -14.66 -3.47 0.56
C ARG A 37 -15.17 -2.25 -0.21
N PRO A 38 -16.43 -2.25 -0.67
CA PRO A 38 -17.00 -1.08 -1.33
C PRO A 38 -17.05 0.09 -0.34
N HIS A 39 -16.59 1.26 -0.79
CA HIS A 39 -16.68 2.47 0.01
C HIS A 39 -18.13 2.96 0.08
N PRO A 40 -18.63 3.51 1.21
CA PRO A 40 -20.03 3.95 1.34
C PRO A 40 -20.49 4.90 0.23
N TYR A 41 -19.59 5.78 -0.23
CA TYR A 41 -19.87 6.71 -1.33
C TYR A 41 -20.12 6.02 -2.69
N GLU A 42 -19.60 4.80 -2.90
CA GLU A 42 -19.88 4.03 -4.12
C GLU A 42 -21.36 3.64 -4.20
N PHE A 43 -22.06 3.46 -3.07
CA PHE A 43 -23.50 3.21 -3.07
C PHE A 43 -24.29 4.43 -3.54
N GLU A 44 -23.88 5.64 -3.15
CA GLU A 44 -24.53 6.88 -3.62
C GLU A 44 -24.36 7.08 -5.14
N LEU A 45 -23.25 6.61 -5.70
CA LEU A 45 -22.93 6.78 -7.13
C LEU A 45 -23.53 5.68 -8.02
N TYR A 46 -23.65 4.45 -7.53
CA TYR A 46 -23.90 3.29 -8.38
C TYR A 46 -25.05 2.38 -7.93
N SER A 47 -25.70 2.61 -6.78
CA SER A 47 -26.72 1.69 -6.27
C SER A 47 -28.03 1.68 -7.07
N ASP A 48 -28.33 2.74 -7.82
CA ASP A 48 -29.59 2.91 -8.59
C ASP A 48 -29.40 2.70 -10.10
N ILE A 49 -28.21 2.27 -10.53
CA ILE A 49 -27.88 1.97 -11.94
C ILE A 49 -28.25 0.52 -12.28
#